data_AF-A0A7S1HS90-F1
#
_entry.id   AF-A0A7S1HS90-F1
#
_cell.length_a   1.000
_cell.length_b   1.000
_cell.length_c   1.000
_cell.angle_alpha   90.00
_cell.angle_beta   90.00
_cell.angle_gamma   90.00
#
_symmetry.space_group_name_H-M   'P 1'
#
loop_
_entity.id
_entity.type
_entity.pdbx_description
1 polymer ?
#
loop_
_entity_poly.entity_id
_entity_poly.type
_entity_poly.pdbx_seq_one_letter_code
_entity_poly.pdbx_strand_id
1 'polypeptide(L)'
;QDRLAQKVLQSMREAFEWKSKQANIPFDDLRINLKYEYNNHCTANFMHEGLSFEDLAEILKNVCTEVFFQQSENGRLFRQSGGLPMGGKAAAELANLYCYAIESEYIDKLISAGKIQEAKEWFNTWRYIDDMLGFGSRKWQEID
;
A
#
# COMPACT_ATOMS: atom_id res chain seq x y z
N GLN A 1 7.94 9.43 -6.57
CA GLN A 1 7.19 8.16 -6.71
C GLN A 1 7.87 7.01 -5.98
N ASP A 2 9.20 6.98 -5.93
CA ASP A 2 9.95 5.89 -5.27
C ASP A 2 9.58 5.66 -3.80
N ARG A 3 9.43 6.74 -3.01
CA ARG A 3 8.98 6.63 -1.60
C ARG A 3 7.61 5.94 -1.48
N LEU A 4 6.68 6.23 -2.40
CA LEU A 4 5.36 5.60 -2.42
C LEU A 4 5.47 4.12 -2.74
N ALA A 5 6.19 3.76 -3.81
CA ALA A 5 6.42 2.37 -4.16
C ALA A 5 7.10 1.61 -3.01
N GLN A 6 8.15 2.18 -2.41
CA GLN A 6 8.86 1.57 -1.28
C GLN A 6 7.95 1.30 -0.07
N LYS A 7 7.14 2.28 0.34
CA LYS A 7 6.24 2.12 1.49
C LYS A 7 5.17 1.06 1.24
N VAL A 8 4.56 1.06 0.04
CA VAL A 8 3.57 0.03 -0.30
C VAL A 8 4.22 -1.35 -0.40
N LEU A 9 5.40 -1.47 -1.00
CA LEU A 9 6.14 -2.74 -1.08
C LEU A 9 6.52 -3.28 0.30
N GLN A 10 6.90 -2.40 1.22
CA GLN A 10 7.20 -2.80 2.60
C GLN A 10 5.97 -3.45 3.25
N SER A 11 4.81 -2.77 3.23
CA SER A 11 3.57 -3.32 3.80
C SER A 11 3.12 -4.61 3.11
N MET A 12 3.30 -4.71 1.79
CA MET A 12 3.02 -5.95 1.06
C MET A 12 3.95 -7.09 1.48
N ARG A 13 5.23 -6.80 1.70
CA ARG A 13 6.21 -7.79 2.17
C ARG A 13 5.85 -8.32 3.55
N GLU A 14 5.49 -7.43 4.48
CA GLU A 14 5.04 -7.80 5.83
C GLU A 14 3.80 -8.71 5.78
N ALA A 15 2.84 -8.41 4.90
CA ALA A 15 1.67 -9.26 4.69
C ALA A 15 2.04 -10.64 4.11
N PHE A 16 2.98 -10.69 3.17
CA PHE A 16 3.50 -11.95 2.61
C PHE A 16 4.24 -12.78 3.67
N GLU A 17 5.10 -12.17 4.47
CA GLU A 17 5.83 -12.82 5.56
C GLU A 17 4.87 -13.40 6.60
N TRP A 18 3.84 -12.64 6.96
CA TRP A 18 2.78 -13.13 7.85
C TRP A 18 2.05 -14.34 7.24
N LYS A 19 1.71 -14.27 5.95
CA LYS A 19 1.00 -15.35 5.28
C LYS A 19 1.85 -16.61 5.09
N SER A 20 3.13 -16.45 4.77
CA SER A 20 4.14 -17.52 4.71
C SER A 20 4.19 -18.29 6.03
N LYS A 21 4.28 -17.58 7.16
CA LYS A 21 4.24 -18.18 8.50
C LYS A 21 2.91 -18.86 8.80
N GLN A 22 1.78 -18.25 8.44
CA GLN A 22 0.46 -18.81 8.68
C GLN A 22 0.23 -20.11 7.89
N ALA A 23 0.65 -20.15 6.63
CA ALA A 23 0.46 -21.30 5.73
C ALA A 23 1.54 -22.38 5.91
N ASN A 24 2.61 -22.10 6.67
CA ASN A 24 3.79 -22.94 6.79
C ASN A 24 4.45 -23.25 5.43
N ILE A 25 4.55 -22.22 4.58
CA ILE A 25 5.19 -22.27 3.26
C ILE A 25 6.37 -21.29 3.28
N PRO A 26 7.59 -21.66 2.86
CA PRO A 26 8.71 -20.72 2.77
C PRO A 26 8.35 -19.48 1.94
N PHE A 27 8.84 -18.30 2.34
CA PHE A 27 8.53 -17.03 1.66
C PHE A 27 8.81 -17.11 0.15
N ASP A 28 9.97 -17.64 -0.21
CA ASP A 28 10.43 -17.78 -1.59
C ASP A 28 9.61 -18.78 -2.42
N ASP A 29 8.80 -19.62 -1.77
CA ASP A 29 7.91 -20.62 -2.40
C ASP A 29 6.45 -20.18 -2.39
N LEU A 30 6.10 -19.11 -1.67
CA LEU A 30 4.74 -18.61 -1.61
C LEU A 30 4.37 -17.97 -2.95
N ARG A 31 3.28 -18.43 -3.56
CA ARG A 31 2.74 -17.84 -4.80
C ARG A 31 1.31 -17.38 -4.60
N ILE A 32 0.92 -16.36 -5.36
CA ILE A 32 -0.47 -15.90 -5.45
C ILE A 32 -1.01 -16.21 -6.83
N ASN A 33 -2.11 -16.96 -6.87
CA ASN A 33 -2.92 -17.09 -8.05
C ASN A 33 -4.10 -16.10 -7.97
N LEU A 34 -4.22 -15.26 -8.99
CA LEU A 34 -5.27 -14.25 -9.12
C LEU A 34 -6.36 -14.79 -10.05
N LYS A 35 -7.57 -14.95 -9.52
CA LYS A 35 -8.74 -15.31 -10.33
C LYS A 35 -9.63 -14.09 -10.50
N TYR A 36 -9.71 -13.62 -11.74
CA TYR A 36 -10.59 -12.53 -12.14
C TYR A 36 -11.99 -13.07 -12.42
N GLU A 37 -12.98 -12.56 -11.68
CA GLU A 37 -14.38 -12.85 -11.92
C GLU A 37 -15.02 -11.74 -12.77
N TYR A 38 -16.09 -12.09 -13.49
CA TYR A 38 -16.78 -11.22 -14.46
C TYR A 38 -17.30 -9.88 -13.88
N ASN A 39 -17.36 -9.75 -12.54
CA ASN A 39 -17.88 -8.57 -11.84
C ASN A 39 -16.78 -7.67 -11.23
N ASN A 40 -15.56 -7.64 -11.80
CA ASN A 40 -14.40 -6.91 -11.27
C ASN A 40 -13.95 -7.35 -9.86
N HIS A 41 -14.44 -8.49 -9.37
CA HIS A 41 -13.92 -9.10 -8.16
C HIS A 41 -12.68 -9.94 -8.52
N CYS A 42 -11.58 -9.68 -7.82
CA CYS A 42 -10.38 -10.50 -7.88
C CYS A 42 -10.30 -11.31 -6.59
N THR A 43 -10.21 -12.63 -6.70
CA THR A 43 -9.87 -13.48 -5.56
C THR A 43 -8.40 -13.85 -5.65
N ALA A 44 -7.68 -13.70 -4.53
CA ALA A 44 -6.29 -14.09 -4.40
C ALA A 44 -6.22 -15.36 -3.57
N ASN A 45 -5.69 -16.43 -4.17
CA ASN A 45 -5.44 -17.70 -3.48
C ASN A 45 -3.95 -17.92 -3.36
N PHE A 46 -3.48 -18.18 -2.14
CA PHE A 46 -2.09 -18.52 -1.88
C PHE A 46 -1.87 -20.00 -2.18
N MET A 47 -1.01 -20.31 -3.14
CA MET A 47 -0.72 -21.66 -3.63
C MET A 47 0.78 -21.78 -3.94
N HIS A 48 1.22 -22.93 -4.48
CA HIS A 48 2.60 -23.14 -4.96
C HIS A 48 2.82 -22.70 -6.41
N GLU A 49 1.75 -22.34 -7.12
CA GLU A 49 1.77 -21.89 -8.51
C GLU A 49 1.13 -20.50 -8.62
N GLY A 50 1.71 -19.61 -9.43
CA GLY A 50 1.23 -18.24 -9.61
C GLY A 50 2.37 -17.23 -9.53
N LEU A 51 2.04 -15.99 -9.17
CA LEU A 51 2.98 -14.88 -9.06
C LEU A 51 3.74 -14.93 -7.74
N SER A 52 5.06 -14.77 -7.80
CA SER A 52 5.92 -14.55 -6.63
C SER A 52 5.75 -13.15 -6.05
N PHE A 53 6.36 -12.90 -4.89
CA PHE A 53 6.43 -11.55 -4.35
C PHE A 53 7.20 -10.62 -5.29
N GLU A 54 8.28 -11.10 -5.90
CA GLU A 54 9.14 -10.36 -6.82
C GLU A 54 8.37 -9.93 -8.07
N ASP A 55 7.55 -10.83 -8.64
CA ASP A 55 6.69 -10.51 -9.79
C ASP A 55 5.70 -9.39 -9.45
N LEU A 56 5.05 -9.48 -8.29
CA LEU A 56 4.11 -8.46 -7.82
C LEU A 56 4.80 -7.13 -7.53
N ALA A 57 6.02 -7.19 -6.99
CA ALA A 57 6.81 -6.01 -6.68
C ALA A 57 7.21 -5.25 -7.96
N GLU A 58 7.59 -5.99 -9.00
CA GLU A 58 7.89 -5.42 -10.32
C GLU A 58 6.64 -4.79 -10.95
N ILE A 59 5.51 -5.49 -10.94
CA ILE A 59 4.23 -4.97 -11.45
C ILE A 59 3.86 -3.68 -10.72
N LEU A 60 3.93 -3.67 -9.39
CA LEU A 60 3.59 -2.50 -8.59
C LEU A 60 4.51 -1.31 -8.91
N LYS A 61 5.81 -1.56 -9.02
CA LYS A 61 6.78 -0.52 -9.40
C LYS A 61 6.39 0.10 -10.73
N ASN A 62 6.10 -0.72 -11.74
CA ASN A 62 5.69 -0.25 -13.06
C ASN A 62 4.39 0.57 -13.00
N VAL A 63 3.39 0.13 -12.24
CA VAL A 63 2.13 0.88 -12.05
C VAL A 63 2.36 2.24 -11.37
N CYS A 64 3.36 2.34 -10.49
CA CYS A 64 3.65 3.58 -9.76
C CYS A 64 4.59 4.54 -10.50
N THR A 65 5.49 4.04 -11.35
CA THR A 65 6.57 4.85 -11.98
C THR A 65 6.42 5.02 -13.49
N GLU A 66 5.81 4.07 -14.18
CA GLU A 66 5.69 4.05 -15.64
C GLU A 66 4.30 4.54 -16.10
N VAL A 67 3.98 5.76 -15.67
CA VAL A 67 2.68 6.40 -15.92
C VAL A 67 2.85 7.51 -16.94
N PHE A 68 2.17 7.35 -18.08
CA PHE A 68 2.21 8.28 -19.20
C PHE A 68 0.81 8.76 -19.58
N PHE A 69 0.69 10.04 -19.89
CA PHE A 69 -0.52 10.69 -20.36
C PHE A 69 -0.29 11.25 -21.76
N GLN A 70 -1.27 11.07 -22.64
CA GLN A 70 -1.28 11.66 -23.98
C GLN A 70 -2.39 12.70 -24.07
N GLN A 71 -2.06 13.91 -24.53
CA GLN A 71 -3.03 15.00 -24.64
C GLN A 71 -4.10 14.76 -25.73
N SER A 72 -3.71 14.11 -26.83
CA SER A 72 -4.55 13.78 -27.98
C SER A 72 -3.90 12.66 -28.78
N GLU A 73 -4.62 12.05 -29.74
CA GLU A 73 -4.16 10.88 -30.52
C GLU A 73 -2.76 11.04 -31.15
N ASN A 74 -2.43 12.25 -31.63
CA ASN A 74 -1.12 12.61 -32.18
C ASN A 74 -0.38 13.66 -31.32
N GLY A 75 -0.77 13.79 -30.06
CA GLY A 75 -0.25 14.78 -29.12
C GLY A 75 1.04 14.35 -28.44
N ARG A 76 1.56 15.25 -27.60
CA ARG A 76 2.74 14.98 -26.77
C ARG A 76 2.42 13.96 -25.68
N LEU A 77 3.42 13.14 -25.37
CA LEU A 77 3.43 12.23 -24.23
C LEU A 77 4.07 12.92 -23.03
N PHE A 78 3.41 12.84 -21.89
CA PHE A 78 3.88 13.37 -20.61
C PHE A 78 4.03 12.22 -19.63
N ARG A 79 5.17 12.13 -18.94
CA ARG A 79 5.35 11.19 -17.84
C ARG A 79 4.99 11.87 -16.52
N GLN A 80 4.16 11.23 -15.71
CA GLN A 80 3.92 11.67 -14.34
C GLN A 80 5.13 11.35 -13.48
N SER A 81 5.74 12.35 -12.85
CA SER A 81 6.91 12.19 -11.96
C SER A 81 6.55 12.09 -10.47
N GLY A 82 5.31 12.40 -10.10
CA GLY A 82 4.87 12.47 -8.71
C GLY A 82 3.43 11.99 -8.52
N GLY A 83 3.20 11.23 -7.45
CA GLY A 83 1.88 10.70 -7.10
C GLY A 83 1.46 9.46 -7.92
N LEU A 84 0.27 8.99 -7.61
CA LEU A 84 -0.44 7.93 -8.35
C LEU A 84 -1.28 8.56 -9.49
N PRO A 85 -1.51 7.84 -10.59
CA PRO A 85 -2.43 8.30 -11.63
C PRO A 85 -3.86 8.31 -11.09
N MET A 86 -4.44 9.51 -10.95
CA MET A 86 -5.86 9.64 -10.61
C MET A 86 -6.72 8.99 -11.70
N GLY A 87 -7.69 8.17 -11.29
CA GLY A 87 -8.53 7.38 -12.20
C GLY A 87 -7.94 6.02 -12.59
N GLY A 88 -6.70 5.70 -12.19
CA GLY A 88 -6.16 4.35 -12.30
C GLY A 88 -6.93 3.36 -11.42
N LYS A 89 -7.23 2.15 -11.92
CA LYS A 89 -8.02 1.14 -11.19
C LYS A 89 -7.46 0.80 -9.80
N ALA A 90 -6.13 0.76 -9.67
CA ALA A 90 -5.46 0.45 -8.42
C ALA A 90 -5.13 1.69 -7.56
N ALA A 91 -5.37 2.91 -8.05
CA ALA A 91 -4.85 4.12 -7.42
C ALA A 91 -5.43 4.36 -6.02
N ALA A 92 -6.73 4.13 -5.82
CA ALA A 92 -7.37 4.30 -4.51
C ALA A 92 -6.82 3.30 -3.47
N GLU A 93 -6.67 2.04 -3.84
CA GLU A 93 -6.14 1.00 -2.94
C GLU A 93 -4.66 1.22 -2.63
N LEU A 94 -3.86 1.61 -3.62
CA LEU A 94 -2.45 1.96 -3.41
C LEU A 94 -2.29 3.19 -2.51
N ALA A 95 -3.16 4.19 -2.64
CA ALA A 95 -3.18 5.35 -1.74
C ALA A 95 -3.52 4.92 -0.31
N ASN A 96 -4.51 4.04 -0.12
CA ASN A 96 -4.86 3.51 1.19
C ASN A 96 -3.71 2.73 1.83
N LEU A 97 -3.02 1.88 1.07
CA LEU A 97 -1.84 1.15 1.56
C LEU A 97 -0.69 2.08 1.91
N TYR A 98 -0.45 3.12 1.12
CA TYR A 98 0.57 4.12 1.41
C TYR A 98 0.28 4.88 2.71
N CYS A 99 -0.95 5.34 2.90
CA CYS A 99 -1.35 6.01 4.14
C CYS A 99 -1.25 5.05 5.35
N TYR A 100 -1.71 3.81 5.21
CA TYR A 100 -1.55 2.79 6.25
C TYR A 100 -0.10 2.62 6.67
N ALA A 101 0.83 2.51 5.71
CA ALA A 101 2.25 2.32 6.00
C ALA A 101 2.87 3.47 6.82
N ILE A 102 2.41 4.71 6.59
CA ILE A 102 2.85 5.89 7.34
C ILE A 102 2.19 5.93 8.72
N GLU A 103 0.89 5.65 8.78
CA GLU A 103 0.11 5.65 10.01
C GLU A 103 0.62 4.59 10.98
N SER A 104 0.87 3.36 10.50
CA SER A 104 1.41 2.28 11.32
C SER A 104 2.79 2.61 11.85
N GLU A 105 3.69 3.14 11.00
CA GLU A 105 5.03 3.57 11.42
C GLU A 105 4.98 4.65 12.50
N TYR A 106 4.05 5.61 12.38
CA TYR A 106 3.87 6.64 13.39
C TYR A 106 3.41 6.05 14.75
N ILE A 107 2.46 5.11 14.74
CA ILE A 107 2.02 4.43 15.95
C ILE A 107 3.16 3.59 16.56
N ASP A 108 3.94 2.89 15.73
CA ASP A 108 5.10 2.12 16.17
C ASP A 108 6.16 3.02 16.82
N LYS A 109 6.42 4.21 16.24
CA LYS A 109 7.29 5.23 16.86
C LYS A 109 6.79 5.64 18.25
N LEU A 110 5.48 5.91 18.41
CA LEU A 110 4.92 6.24 19.72
C LEU A 110 5.09 5.12 20.74
N ILE A 111 4.84 3.87 20.33
CA ILE A 111 4.97 2.70 21.20
C ILE A 111 6.43 2.51 21.63
N SER A 112 7.37 2.60 20.68
CA SER A 112 8.80 2.45 20.96
C SER A 112 9.34 3.55 21.89
N ALA A 113 8.77 4.76 21.82
CA ALA A 113 9.07 5.88 22.70
C ALA A 113 8.38 5.79 24.09
N GLY A 114 7.65 4.71 24.39
CA GLY A 114 6.91 4.53 25.63
C GLY A 114 5.66 5.40 25.76
N LYS A 115 5.24 6.09 24.70
CA LYS A 115 4.05 6.98 24.65
C LYS A 115 2.76 6.20 24.40
N ILE A 116 2.53 5.15 25.19
CA ILE A 116 1.42 4.21 25.00
C ILE A 116 0.05 4.89 25.11
N GLN A 117 -0.10 5.87 26.00
CA GLN A 117 -1.37 6.57 26.17
C GLN A 117 -1.72 7.40 24.92
N GLU A 118 -0.73 8.07 24.34
CA GLU A 118 -0.89 8.83 23.10
C GLU A 118 -1.24 7.90 21.94
N ALA A 119 -0.55 6.76 21.81
CA ALA A 119 -0.87 5.76 20.79
C ALA A 119 -2.33 5.27 20.89
N LYS A 120 -2.84 5.05 22.12
CA LYS A 120 -4.25 4.67 22.35
C LYS A 120 -5.22 5.78 21.99
N GLU A 121 -4.85 7.04 22.18
CA GLU A 121 -5.68 8.17 21.77
C GLU A 121 -5.91 8.15 20.26
N TRP A 122 -4.97 7.72 19.43
CA TRP A 122 -5.17 7.64 17.97
C TRP A 122 -6.23 6.63 17.52
N PHE A 123 -6.68 5.72 18.38
CA PHE A 123 -7.68 4.69 18.05
C PHE A 123 -9.01 5.24 17.52
N ASN A 124 -9.49 6.37 18.04
CA ASN A 124 -10.74 7.00 17.59
C ASN A 124 -10.48 8.01 16.45
N THR A 125 -9.66 7.59 15.48
CA THR A 125 -9.36 8.33 14.24
C THR A 125 -9.75 7.46 13.06
N TRP A 126 -10.58 7.98 12.18
CA TRP A 126 -11.00 7.32 10.94
C TRP A 126 -10.48 8.10 9.77
N ARG A 127 -10.01 7.38 8.75
CA ARG A 127 -9.56 7.96 7.48
C ARG A 127 -10.35 7.39 6.33
N TYR A 128 -10.71 8.25 5.39
CA TYR A 128 -11.21 7.89 4.08
C TYR A 128 -10.33 8.56 3.01
N ILE A 129 -9.45 7.78 2.38
CA ILE A 129 -8.45 8.26 1.42
C ILE A 129 -7.63 9.43 1.99
N ASP A 130 -7.93 10.68 1.62
CA ASP A 130 -7.28 11.92 2.02
C ASP A 130 -8.01 12.67 3.15
N ASP A 131 -9.24 12.29 3.46
CA ASP A 131 -9.99 12.84 4.59
C ASP A 131 -9.71 12.06 5.88
N MET A 132 -9.49 12.79 6.98
CA MET A 132 -9.30 12.19 8.31
C MET A 132 -10.16 12.91 9.34
N LEU A 133 -10.83 12.13 10.20
CA LEU A 133 -11.63 12.60 11.32
C LEU A 133 -11.18 11.92 12.61
N GLY A 134 -10.78 12.71 13.60
CA GLY A 134 -10.48 12.23 14.95
C GLY A 134 -11.31 12.96 15.99
N PHE A 135 -11.77 12.24 17.02
CA PHE A 135 -12.41 12.88 18.18
C PHE A 135 -11.40 13.05 19.33
N GLY A 136 -11.45 14.18 20.04
CA GLY A 136 -10.58 14.48 21.18
C GLY A 136 -9.37 15.36 20.85
N SER A 137 -8.51 15.63 21.84
CA SER A 137 -7.30 16.43 21.63
C SER A 137 -6.18 15.57 21.06
N ARG A 138 -5.63 16.00 19.93
CA ARG A 138 -4.46 15.37 19.29
C ARG A 138 -3.29 16.32 19.36
N LYS A 139 -2.19 15.85 19.94
CA LYS A 139 -0.90 16.53 19.81
C LYS A 139 -0.24 15.98 18.55
N TRP A 140 -0.59 16.53 17.40
CA TRP A 140 0.20 16.23 16.20
C TRP A 140 1.46 17.09 16.26
N GLN A 141 2.57 16.45 16.63
CA GLN A 141 3.90 16.99 16.45
C GLN A 141 4.57 16.11 15.39
N GLU A 142 5.22 16.72 14.41
CA GLU A 142 6.05 15.98 13.46
C GLU A 142 7.16 15.30 14.27
N ILE A 143 7.11 13.97 14.36
CA ILE A 143 8.15 13.18 15.01
C ILE A 143 9.19 12.86 13.94
N ASP A 144 10.31 13.57 13.97
CA ASP A 144 11.51 13.30 13.16
C ASP A 144 11.87 11.79 13.23
#